data_AF-A0A6M1XTN0-F1
#
_entry.id   AF-A0A6M1XTN0-F1
#
_cell.length_a   1.000
_cell.length_b   1.000
_cell.length_c   1.000
_cell.angle_alpha   90.00
_cell.angle_beta   90.00
_cell.angle_gamma   90.00
#
_symmetry.space_group_name_H-M   'P 1'
#
loop_
_entity.id
_entity.type
_entity.pdbx_description
1 polymer ?
#
loop_
_entity_poly.entity_id
_entity_poly.type
_entity_poly.pdbx_seq_one_letter_code
_entity_poly.pdbx_strand_id
1 'polypeptide(L)' 'LIQPFTNFWIAATVSSAIFSLAHADGHFFVYFFMGFFFALLYKQTGKIWTSIIAHCGMNTIVIIVQLLLHNGAIQ' A
#
# COMPACT_ATOMS: atom_id res chain seq x y z
N LEU A 1 -6.30 8.14 -12.59
CA LEU A 1 -6.61 7.77 -13.99
C LEU A 1 -8.06 7.24 -14.20
N ILE A 2 -8.74 6.68 -13.19
CA ILE A 2 -10.05 6.00 -13.35
C ILE A 2 -11.27 6.83 -12.84
N GLN A 3 -11.03 7.99 -12.24
CA GLN A 3 -12.07 8.76 -11.54
C GLN A 3 -13.22 9.34 -12.38
N PRO A 4 -13.09 9.67 -13.69
CA PRO A 4 -14.23 10.31 -14.36
C PRO A 4 -15.42 9.37 -14.62
N PHE A 5 -15.27 8.04 -14.50
CA PHE A 5 -16.28 7.09 -14.95
C PHE A 5 -16.81 6.11 -13.88
N THR A 6 -16.26 6.09 -12.66
CA THR A 6 -16.69 5.12 -11.62
C THR A 6 -16.69 5.71 -10.20
N ASN A 7 -17.61 5.22 -9.36
CA ASN A 7 -17.64 5.54 -7.92
C ASN A 7 -16.27 5.25 -7.30
N PHE A 8 -15.73 6.19 -6.53
CA PHE A 8 -14.43 6.08 -5.86
C PHE A 8 -14.22 4.72 -5.19
N TRP A 9 -15.24 4.20 -4.51
CA TRP A 9 -15.20 2.92 -3.80
C TRP A 9 -14.98 1.73 -4.74
N ILE A 10 -15.57 1.76 -5.93
CA ILE A 10 -15.37 0.71 -6.95
C ILE A 10 -13.95 0.80 -7.51
N ALA A 11 -13.50 2.01 -7.85
CA ALA A 11 -12.14 2.23 -8.35
C ALA A 11 -11.08 1.82 -7.32
N ALA A 12 -11.29 2.13 -6.03
CA ALA A 12 -10.39 1.75 -4.95
C ALA A 12 -10.34 0.22 -4.76
N THR A 13 -11.48 -0.45 -4.71
CA THR A 13 -11.56 -1.91 -4.57
C THR A 13 -10.88 -2.64 -5.74
N VAL A 14 -11.19 -2.25 -6.98
CA VAL A 14 -10.60 -2.88 -8.18
C VAL A 14 -9.10 -2.62 -8.24
N SER A 15 -8.66 -1.39 -7.98
CA SER A 15 -7.23 -1.04 -7.99
C SER A 15 -6.45 -1.80 -6.92
N SER A 16 -7.05 -1.98 -5.74
CA SER A 16 -6.46 -2.74 -4.62
C SER A 16 -6.40 -4.24 -4.90
N ALA A 17 -7.41 -4.79 -5.56
CA ALA A 17 -7.42 -6.19 -5.99
C ALA A 17 -6.31 -6.47 -7.02
N ILE A 18 -6.16 -5.61 -8.03
CA ILE A 18 -5.09 -5.72 -9.03
C ILE A 18 -3.72 -5.58 -8.36
N PHE A 19 -3.54 -4.61 -7.47
CA PHE A 19 -2.30 -4.40 -6.72
C PHE A 19 -1.92 -5.64 -5.88
N SER A 20 -2.91 -6.28 -5.26
CA SER A 20 -2.70 -7.50 -4.51
C SER A 20 -2.33 -8.70 -5.39
N LEU A 21 -2.95 -8.85 -6.56
CA LEU A 21 -2.63 -9.94 -7.48
C LEU A 21 -1.21 -9.80 -8.05
N ALA A 22 -0.76 -8.57 -8.25
CA ALA A 22 0.61 -8.29 -8.71
C ALA A 22 1.69 -8.70 -7.71
N HIS A 23 1.36 -8.78 -6.41
CA HIS A 23 2.34 -9.12 -5.39
C HIS A 23 2.62 -10.63 -5.26
N ALA A 24 1.84 -11.53 -5.87
CA ALA A 24 2.10 -12.98 -6.06
C ALA A 24 2.67 -13.83 -4.89
N ASP A 25 2.82 -13.28 -3.69
CA ASP A 25 3.48 -13.90 -2.53
C ASP A 25 2.47 -14.60 -1.59
N GLY A 26 1.25 -14.85 -2.06
CA GLY A 26 0.18 -15.53 -1.30
C GLY A 26 -0.52 -14.68 -0.23
N HIS A 27 -0.01 -13.50 0.12
CA HIS A 27 -0.61 -12.61 1.12
C HIS A 27 -1.68 -11.66 0.55
N PHE A 28 -2.72 -12.22 -0.06
CA PHE A 28 -3.74 -11.43 -0.77
C PHE A 28 -4.37 -10.32 0.09
N PHE A 29 -4.87 -10.66 1.30
CA PHE A 29 -5.56 -9.68 2.13
C PHE A 29 -4.64 -8.52 2.58
N VAL A 30 -3.36 -8.79 2.84
CA VAL A 30 -2.42 -7.76 3.30
C VAL A 30 -2.20 -6.72 2.20
N TYR A 31 -1.88 -7.17 0.99
CA TYR A 31 -1.65 -6.26 -0.14
C TYR A 31 -2.94 -5.59 -0.60
N PHE A 32 -4.09 -6.26 -0.50
CA PHE A 32 -5.39 -5.66 -0.78
C PHE A 32 -5.69 -4.49 0.17
N PHE A 33 -5.59 -4.71 1.49
CA PHE A 33 -5.85 -3.64 2.46
C PHE A 33 -4.81 -2.51 2.36
N MET A 34 -3.56 -2.83 2.01
CA MET A 34 -2.51 -1.84 1.81
C MET A 34 -2.79 -0.96 0.57
N GLY A 35 -3.14 -1.56 -0.57
CA GLY A 35 -3.56 -0.83 -1.76
C GLY A 35 -4.80 0.04 -1.51
N PHE A 36 -5.74 -0.47 -0.71
CA PHE A 36 -6.95 0.26 -0.34
C PHE A 36 -6.62 1.46 0.55
N PHE A 37 -5.71 1.28 1.50
CA PHE A 37 -5.21 2.35 2.36
C PHE A 37 -4.55 3.48 1.56
N PHE A 38 -3.73 3.15 0.56
CA PHE A 38 -3.15 4.14 -0.35
C PHE A 38 -4.21 4.91 -1.16
N ALA A 39 -5.24 4.22 -1.63
CA ALA A 39 -6.37 4.87 -2.30
C ALA A 39 -7.16 5.80 -1.37
N LEU A 40 -7.34 5.42 -0.09
CA LEU A 40 -7.99 6.26 0.92
C LEU A 40 -7.16 7.49 1.27
N LEU A 41 -5.84 7.34 1.45
CA LEU A 41 -4.93 8.47 1.69
C LEU A 41 -5.00 9.48 0.54
N TYR A 42 -5.01 8.99 -0.70
CA TYR A 42 -5.18 9.85 -1.87
C TYR A 42 -6.52 10.59 -1.85
N LYS A 43 -7.64 9.92 -1.50
CA LYS A 43 -8.95 10.56 -1.39
C LYS A 43 -9.01 11.63 -0.31
N GLN A 44 -8.41 11.38 0.85
CA GLN A 44 -8.45 12.32 1.97
C GLN A 44 -7.56 13.54 1.73
N THR A 45 -6.42 13.36 1.07
CA THR A 45 -5.42 14.43 0.93
C THR A 45 -5.41 15.11 -0.44
N GLY A 46 -6.02 14.48 -1.45
CA GLY A 46 -6.05 14.95 -2.83
C GLY A 46 -4.68 14.94 -3.54
N LYS A 47 -3.63 14.47 -2.87
CA LYS A 47 -2.24 14.54 -3.33
C LYS A 47 -1.68 13.13 -3.49
N ILE A 48 -1.03 12.86 -4.63
CA ILE A 48 -0.39 11.55 -4.87
C ILE A 48 0.84 11.38 -3.97
N TRP A 49 1.50 12.49 -3.64
CA TRP A 49 2.68 12.55 -2.77
C TRP A 49 2.47 11.89 -1.40
N THR A 50 1.28 12.00 -0.82
CA THR A 50 1.00 11.42 0.51
C THR A 50 1.05 9.90 0.47
N SER A 51 0.49 9.30 -0.59
CA SER A 51 0.55 7.86 -0.83
C SER A 51 1.98 7.39 -1.09
N ILE A 52 2.75 8.13 -1.91
CA ILE A 52 4.16 7.80 -2.20
C ILE A 52 5.00 7.83 -0.93
N ILE A 53 4.90 8.89 -0.13
CA ILE A 53 5.66 9.02 1.12
C ILE A 53 5.28 7.92 2.11
N ALA A 54 3.98 7.61 2.24
CA ALA A 54 3.52 6.53 3.11
C ALA A 54 4.07 5.17 2.68
N HIS A 55 4.09 4.88 1.38
CA HIS A 55 4.63 3.62 0.85
C HIS A 55 6.15 3.52 1.05
N CYS A 56 6.91 4.56 0.71
CA CYS A 56 8.35 4.60 0.97
C CYS A 56 8.69 4.49 2.46
N GLY A 57 7.94 5.18 3.32
CA GLY A 57 8.09 5.11 4.77
C GLY A 57 7.86 3.71 5.32
N MET A 58 6.80 3.04 4.87
CA MET A 58 6.52 1.65 5.24
C MET A 58 7.65 0.70 4.83
N ASN A 59 8.14 0.79 3.59
CA ASN A 59 9.27 -0.01 3.12
C ASN A 59 10.54 0.27 3.95
N THR A 60 10.78 1.54 4.30
CA THR A 60 11.92 1.94 5.13
C THR A 60 11.84 1.30 6.51
N ILE A 61 10.66 1.28 7.14
CA ILE A 61 10.44 0.63 8.43
C ILE A 61 10.72 -0.88 8.33
N VAL A 62 10.22 -1.55 7.29
CA VAL A 62 10.46 -2.98 7.08
C VAL A 62 11.96 -3.27 6.97
N ILE A 63 12.70 -2.48 6.19
CA ILE A 63 14.16 -2.64 6.04
C ILE A 63 14.88 -2.41 7.38
N ILE A 64 14.50 -1.38 8.14
CA ILE A 64 15.11 -1.11 9.45
C ILE A 64 14.88 -2.30 10.40
N VAL A 65 13.65 -2.80 10.48
CA VAL A 65 13.32 -3.96 11.33
C VAL A 65 14.10 -5.20 10.87
N GLN A 66 14.15 -5.47 9.57
CA GLN A 66 14.93 -6.58 9.02
C GLN A 66 16.42 -6.47 9.34
N LEU A 67 16.99 -5.26 9.27
CA LEU A 67 18.39 -5.02 9.61
C LEU A 67 18.66 -5.24 11.11
N LEU A 68 17.75 -4.80 11.98
CA LEU A 68 17.87 -5.01 13.42
C LEU A 68 17.74 -6.49 13.81
N LEU A 69 16.82 -7.22 13.18
CA LEU A 69 16.68 -8.67 13.34
C LEU A 69 17.94 -9.40 12.84
N HIS A 70 18.43 -9.05 11.65
CA HIS A 70 19.62 -9.66 11.05
C HIS A 70 20.88 -9.44 11.92
N ASN A 71 21.02 -8.25 12.51
CA ASN A 71 22.16 -7.94 13.38
C ASN A 71 22.01 -8.52 14.80
N GLY A 72 20.95 -9.28 15.09
CA GLY A 72 20.70 -9.90 16.39
C GLY A 72 20.35 -8.91 17.50
N ALA A 73 20.00 -7.66 17.15
CA ALA A 73 19.63 -6.62 18.12
C ALA A 73 18.22 -6.83 18.70
N ILE A 74 17.38 -7.57 17.99
CA ILE A 74 16.02 -7.94 18.37
C ILE A 74 15.86 -9.42 18.00
N GLN A 75 15.41 -10.25 18.93
CA GLN A 75 15.13 -11.68 18.70
C GLN A 75 13.66 -11.90 18.34
#